data_AF-A0A6P6TUW7-F1
#
_entry.id   AF-A0A6P6TUW7-F1
#
_cell.length_a   1.000
_cell.length_b   1.000
_cell.length_c   1.000
_cell.angle_alpha   90.00
_cell.angle_beta   90.00
_cell.angle_gamma   90.00
#
_symmetry.space_group_name_H-M   'P 1'
#
loop_
_entity.id
_entity.type
_entity.pdbx_description
1 polymer ?
#
loop_
_entity_poly.entity_id
_entity_poly.type
_entity_poly.pdbx_seq_one_letter_code
_entity_poly.pdbx_strand_id
1 'polypeptide(L)'
;MASSRINEDRSNRSAAFRAVLEGKRRSVENFRRFWKEEGVNPLDKCGDTVLHFLAIHGNAAAFKLLLQDGLVTSENLKAKNVNGNIALREVARFGHKDVAEIMIRTENKLVSESNKLGSFLTSGKAYR
;
A
#
# COMPACT_ATOMS: atom_id res chain seq x y z
N MET A 1 3.54 31.29 -11.31
CA MET A 1 2.37 30.63 -10.68
C MET A 1 2.67 29.15 -10.37
N ALA A 2 3.74 28.83 -9.63
CA ALA A 2 4.12 27.45 -9.29
C ALA A 2 3.80 27.07 -7.83
N SER A 3 3.52 28.06 -6.97
CA SER A 3 3.38 27.87 -5.53
C SER A 3 2.04 27.25 -5.09
N SER A 4 0.99 27.32 -5.93
CA SER A 4 -0.33 26.76 -5.58
C SER A 4 -0.33 25.23 -5.60
N ARG A 5 0.43 24.62 -6.53
CA ARG A 5 0.50 23.16 -6.66
C ARG A 5 1.15 22.49 -5.44
N ILE A 6 2.20 23.09 -4.88
CA ILE A 6 2.90 22.54 -3.70
C ILE A 6 2.05 22.65 -2.43
N ASN A 7 1.20 23.69 -2.33
CA ASN A 7 0.36 23.90 -1.16
C ASN A 7 -0.93 23.06 -1.20
N GLU A 8 -1.53 22.88 -2.38
CA GLU A 8 -2.65 21.96 -2.59
C GLU A 8 -2.25 20.50 -2.34
N ASP A 9 -1.07 20.09 -2.80
CA ASP A 9 -0.55 18.74 -2.61
C ASP A 9 -0.33 18.41 -1.11
N ARG A 10 0.24 19.33 -0.33
CA ARG A 10 0.34 19.19 1.14
C ARG A 10 -1.02 19.14 1.84
N SER A 11 -2.00 19.92 1.38
CA SER A 11 -3.36 19.90 1.92
C SER A 11 -4.12 18.62 1.56
N ASN A 12 -3.98 18.12 0.32
CA ASN A 12 -4.56 16.87 -0.13
C ASN A 12 -3.94 15.67 0.59
N ARG A 13 -2.61 15.66 0.76
CA ARG A 13 -1.92 14.68 1.62
C ARG A 13 -2.48 14.69 3.03
N SER A 14 -2.64 15.87 3.63
CA SER A 14 -3.19 16.02 4.97
C SER A 14 -4.65 15.57 5.08
N ALA A 15 -5.46 15.79 4.03
CA ALA A 15 -6.86 15.39 3.98
C ALA A 15 -7.03 13.88 3.79
N ALA A 16 -6.21 13.26 2.93
CA ALA A 16 -6.16 11.81 2.76
C ALA A 16 -5.64 11.12 4.03
N PHE A 17 -4.69 11.74 4.73
CA PHE A 17 -4.18 11.25 6.01
C PHE A 17 -5.24 11.29 7.11
N ARG A 18 -5.97 12.40 7.25
CA ARG A 18 -7.14 12.48 8.13
C ARG A 18 -8.22 11.48 7.74
N ALA A 19 -8.40 11.27 6.44
CA ALA A 19 -9.35 10.28 5.94
C ALA A 19 -8.99 8.85 6.40
N VAL A 20 -7.72 8.48 6.34
CA VAL A 20 -7.20 7.24 6.94
C VAL A 20 -7.61 7.20 8.41
N LEU A 21 -7.32 8.23 9.20
CA LEU A 21 -7.60 8.25 10.65
C LEU A 21 -9.10 8.24 11.02
N GLU A 22 -9.99 8.85 10.24
CA GLU A 22 -11.39 9.08 10.63
C GLU A 22 -12.37 7.96 10.24
N GLY A 23 -12.01 7.03 9.35
CA GLY A 23 -12.84 5.85 9.02
C GLY A 23 -14.24 6.15 8.44
N LYS A 24 -14.50 7.38 7.96
CA LYS A 24 -15.81 7.82 7.42
C LYS A 24 -15.99 7.43 5.95
N ARG A 25 -17.25 7.35 5.49
CA ARG A 25 -17.59 7.02 4.08
C ARG A 25 -16.96 7.97 3.04
N ARG A 26 -16.87 9.27 3.33
CA ARG A 26 -16.16 10.25 2.49
C ARG A 26 -14.64 10.06 2.48
N SER A 27 -14.10 9.49 3.55
CA SER A 27 -12.67 9.20 3.66
C SER A 27 -12.20 8.17 2.63
N VAL A 28 -13.04 7.19 2.31
CA VAL A 28 -12.72 6.13 1.36
C VAL A 28 -12.42 6.68 -0.04
N GLU A 29 -13.24 7.62 -0.51
CA GLU A 29 -13.10 8.18 -1.86
C GLU A 29 -11.89 9.11 -1.98
N ASN A 30 -11.64 9.93 -0.95
CA ASN A 30 -10.42 10.74 -0.85
C ASN A 30 -9.17 9.85 -0.83
N PHE A 31 -9.22 8.76 -0.07
CA PHE A 31 -8.11 7.82 0.04
C PHE A 31 -7.85 7.06 -1.28
N ARG A 32 -8.90 6.67 -2.02
CA ARG A 32 -8.76 6.07 -3.36
C ARG A 32 -8.11 7.02 -4.36
N ARG A 33 -8.56 8.28 -4.41
CA ARG A 33 -7.95 9.31 -5.24
C ARG A 33 -6.48 9.51 -4.87
N PHE A 34 -6.21 9.62 -3.58
CA PHE A 34 -4.87 9.78 -3.06
C PHE A 34 -3.95 8.62 -3.46
N TRP A 35 -4.41 7.37 -3.33
CA TRP A 35 -3.62 6.23 -3.80
C TRP A 35 -3.39 6.26 -5.31
N LYS A 36 -4.36 6.68 -6.12
CA LYS A 36 -4.15 6.81 -7.57
C LYS A 36 -3.09 7.86 -7.93
N GLU A 37 -2.99 8.93 -7.14
CA GLU A 37 -2.01 9.99 -7.40
C GLU A 37 -0.63 9.65 -6.83
N GLU A 38 -0.55 9.19 -5.58
CA GLU A 38 0.73 8.95 -4.90
C GLU A 38 1.19 7.48 -5.00
N GLY A 39 0.27 6.51 -4.95
CA GLY A 39 0.59 5.08 -4.97
C GLY A 39 1.60 4.66 -3.90
N VAL A 40 2.80 4.27 -4.35
CA VAL A 40 3.95 3.92 -3.49
C VAL A 40 5.04 4.97 -3.47
N ASN A 41 4.72 6.19 -3.87
CA ASN A 41 5.64 7.30 -3.77
C ASN A 41 5.87 7.64 -2.28
N PRO A 42 7.09 8.05 -1.89
CA PRO A 42 7.37 8.54 -0.55
C PRO A 42 6.58 9.80 -0.24
N LEU A 43 5.84 9.79 0.87
CA LEU A 43 5.00 10.90 1.34
C LEU A 43 5.72 11.83 2.31
N ASP A 44 6.75 11.33 2.98
CA ASP A 44 7.52 12.06 3.97
C ASP A 44 9.03 11.99 3.71
N LYS A 45 9.80 12.84 4.39
CA LYS A 45 11.27 12.87 4.33
C LYS A 45 11.90 11.54 4.76
N CYS A 46 11.20 10.75 5.56
CA CYS A 46 11.63 9.40 5.92
C CYS A 46 11.45 8.38 4.79
N GLY A 47 10.89 8.78 3.65
CA GLY A 47 10.56 7.90 2.53
C GLY A 47 9.36 6.99 2.79
N ASP A 48 8.59 7.27 3.84
CA ASP A 48 7.43 6.46 4.19
C ASP A 48 6.33 6.64 3.14
N THR A 49 5.88 5.52 2.60
CA THR A 49 4.75 5.46 1.65
C THR A 49 3.42 5.34 2.39
N VAL A 50 2.30 5.42 1.68
CA VAL A 50 0.96 5.17 2.25
C VAL A 50 0.94 3.89 3.10
N LEU A 51 1.54 2.79 2.61
CA LEU A 51 1.53 1.52 3.30
C LEU A 51 2.29 1.56 4.63
N HIS A 52 3.39 2.32 4.73
CA HIS A 52 4.13 2.51 5.97
C HIS A 52 3.27 3.23 7.00
N PHE A 53 2.55 4.29 6.59
CA PHE A 53 1.65 4.99 7.49
C PHE A 53 0.48 4.13 7.97
N LEU A 54 -0.13 3.36 7.08
CA LEU A 54 -1.17 2.39 7.46
C LEU A 54 -0.65 1.38 8.50
N ALA A 55 0.60 0.95 8.32
CA ALA A 55 1.28 0.04 9.22
C ALA A 55 1.57 0.67 10.58
N ILE A 56 2.06 1.91 10.61
CA ILE A 56 2.36 2.67 11.85
C ILE A 56 1.07 2.93 12.65
N HIS A 57 -0.02 3.30 11.96
CA HIS A 57 -1.30 3.62 12.59
C HIS A 57 -2.21 2.42 12.84
N GLY A 58 -1.85 1.22 12.36
CA GLY A 58 -2.67 0.02 12.55
C GLY A 58 -3.99 0.04 11.79
N ASN A 59 -4.06 0.76 10.66
CA ASN A 59 -5.33 0.98 9.97
C ASN A 59 -5.69 -0.16 9.00
N ALA A 60 -6.24 -1.23 9.57
CA ALA A 60 -6.73 -2.40 8.83
C ALA A 60 -7.87 -2.06 7.86
N ALA A 61 -8.71 -1.07 8.17
CA ALA A 61 -9.87 -0.71 7.33
C ALA A 61 -9.42 -0.09 6.00
N ALA A 62 -8.53 0.89 6.05
CA ALA A 62 -7.94 1.49 4.85
C ALA A 62 -7.12 0.46 4.05
N PHE A 63 -6.43 -0.46 4.72
CA PHE A 63 -5.70 -1.54 4.05
C PHE A 63 -6.63 -2.47 3.25
N LYS A 64 -7.76 -2.88 3.86
CA LYS A 64 -8.78 -3.70 3.19
C LYS A 64 -9.38 -2.99 1.98
N LEU A 65 -9.58 -1.67 2.07
CA LEU A 65 -10.09 -0.87 0.96
C LEU A 65 -9.13 -0.86 -0.24
N LEU A 66 -7.83 -0.67 -0.01
CA LEU A 66 -6.84 -0.75 -1.10
C LEU A 66 -6.83 -2.13 -1.76
N LEU A 67 -6.99 -3.20 -0.96
CA LEU A 67 -7.09 -4.56 -1.46
C LEU A 67 -8.32 -4.78 -2.33
N GLN A 68 -9.47 -4.25 -1.89
CA GLN A 68 -10.73 -4.37 -2.63
C GLN A 68 -10.67 -3.65 -3.98
N ASP A 69 -9.98 -2.51 -4.06
CA ASP A 69 -9.75 -1.82 -5.33
C ASP A 69 -8.69 -2.51 -6.21
N GLY A 70 -8.00 -3.54 -5.71
CA GLY A 70 -6.96 -4.24 -6.47
C GLY A 70 -5.74 -3.37 -6.77
N LEU A 71 -5.52 -2.32 -5.98
CA LEU A 71 -4.45 -1.34 -6.21
C LEU A 71 -3.13 -1.72 -5.53
N VAL A 72 -3.14 -2.73 -4.67
CA VAL A 72 -1.95 -3.24 -3.96
C VAL A 72 -1.38 -4.44 -4.70
N THR A 73 -0.19 -4.29 -5.25
CA THR A 73 0.62 -5.37 -5.80
C THR A 73 1.68 -5.84 -4.79
N SER A 74 2.32 -6.96 -5.09
CA SER A 74 3.37 -7.54 -4.26
C SER A 74 4.61 -6.63 -4.23
N GLU A 75 4.86 -5.90 -5.31
CA GLU A 75 5.92 -4.88 -5.38
C GLU A 75 5.63 -3.73 -4.43
N ASN A 76 4.36 -3.31 -4.28
CA ASN A 76 4.02 -2.25 -3.37
C ASN A 76 4.30 -2.62 -1.90
N LEU A 77 4.03 -3.88 -1.52
CA LEU A 77 4.31 -4.40 -0.17
C LEU A 77 5.81 -4.48 0.13
N LYS A 78 6.63 -4.60 -0.91
CA LYS A 78 8.09 -4.60 -0.85
C LYS A 78 8.71 -3.20 -0.94
N ALA A 79 7.90 -2.15 -1.08
CA ALA A 79 8.40 -0.78 -1.07
C ALA A 79 9.12 -0.51 0.24
N LYS A 80 10.34 0.02 0.14
CA LYS A 80 11.19 0.36 1.29
C LYS A 80 11.21 1.85 1.50
N ASN A 81 11.16 2.28 2.76
CA ASN A 81 11.43 3.66 3.14
C ASN A 81 12.94 3.96 3.12
N VAL A 82 13.35 5.19 3.49
CA VAL A 82 14.76 5.61 3.52
C VAL A 82 15.58 4.76 4.49
N ASN A 83 14.96 4.23 5.55
CA ASN A 83 15.60 3.33 6.50
C ASN A 83 15.74 1.89 5.97
N GLY A 84 15.26 1.60 4.75
CA GLY A 84 15.28 0.27 4.17
C GLY A 84 14.22 -0.67 4.75
N ASN A 85 13.30 -0.17 5.58
CA ASN A 85 12.21 -0.95 6.15
C ASN A 85 11.05 -1.02 5.17
N ILE A 86 10.36 -2.16 5.15
CA ILE A 86 9.07 -2.32 4.47
C ILE A 86 7.93 -2.04 5.44
N ALA A 87 6.76 -1.73 4.91
CA ALA A 87 5.59 -1.45 5.73
C ALA A 87 5.25 -2.58 6.73
N LEU A 88 5.38 -3.86 6.35
CA LEU A 88 5.18 -5.01 7.26
C LEU A 88 6.11 -4.96 8.49
N ARG A 89 7.34 -4.45 8.34
CA ARG A 89 8.29 -4.32 9.46
C ARG A 89 7.83 -3.25 10.45
N GLU A 90 7.27 -2.15 9.96
CA GLU A 90 6.67 -1.14 10.82
C GLU A 90 5.46 -1.73 11.57
N VAL A 91 4.60 -2.50 10.90
CA VAL A 91 3.47 -3.17 11.57
C VAL A 91 3.95 -4.01 12.76
N ALA A 92 4.99 -4.82 12.55
CA ALA A 92 5.57 -5.67 13.59
C ALA A 92 6.18 -4.83 14.72
N ARG A 93 6.80 -3.69 14.40
CA ARG A 93 7.40 -2.79 15.38
C ARG A 93 6.36 -2.12 16.28
N PHE A 94 5.21 -1.76 15.72
CA PHE A 94 4.10 -1.12 16.45
C PHE A 94 3.10 -2.13 17.04
N GLY A 95 3.20 -3.42 16.69
CA GLY A 95 2.38 -4.49 17.29
C GLY A 95 0.96 -4.63 16.71
N HIS A 96 0.71 -4.07 15.52
CA HIS A 96 -0.63 -4.06 14.91
C HIS A 96 -0.95 -5.38 14.19
N LYS A 97 -1.27 -6.42 14.97
CA LYS A 97 -1.51 -7.79 14.47
C LYS A 97 -2.52 -7.88 13.34
N ASP A 98 -3.62 -7.13 13.40
CA ASP A 98 -4.67 -7.16 12.36
C ASP A 98 -4.13 -6.74 10.99
N VAL A 99 -3.32 -5.68 10.94
CA VAL A 99 -2.71 -5.21 9.69
C VAL A 99 -1.66 -6.20 9.19
N ALA A 100 -0.90 -6.81 10.10
CA ALA A 100 0.12 -7.79 9.75
C ALA A 100 -0.52 -9.02 9.09
N GLU A 101 -1.61 -9.51 9.66
CA GLU A 101 -2.33 -10.66 9.11
C GLU A 101 -2.88 -10.36 7.71
N ILE A 102 -3.46 -9.17 7.51
CA ILE A 102 -3.97 -8.75 6.19
C ILE A 102 -2.81 -8.65 5.17
N MET A 103 -1.70 -8.02 5.54
CA MET A 103 -0.52 -7.91 4.67
C MET A 103 0.05 -9.28 4.27
N ILE A 104 0.27 -10.16 5.25
CA ILE A 104 0.82 -11.51 5.00
C ILE A 104 -0.12 -12.32 4.11
N ARG A 105 -1.43 -12.28 4.38
CA ARG A 105 -2.44 -12.95 3.55
C ARG A 105 -2.44 -12.41 2.12
N THR A 106 -2.25 -11.10 1.97
CA THR A 106 -2.16 -10.46 0.65
C THR A 106 -0.91 -10.90 -0.09
N GLU A 107 0.27 -10.85 0.55
CA GLU A 107 1.52 -11.31 -0.06
C GLU A 107 1.42 -12.77 -0.51
N ASN A 108 0.90 -13.65 0.35
CA ASN A 108 0.73 -15.06 0.02
C ASN A 108 -0.23 -15.26 -1.18
N LYS A 109 -1.37 -14.55 -1.18
CA LYS A 109 -2.32 -14.59 -2.30
C LYS A 109 -1.66 -14.17 -3.61
N LEU A 110 -0.93 -13.06 -3.62
CA LEU A 110 -0.26 -12.54 -4.81
C LEU A 110 0.87 -13.49 -5.29
N VAL A 111 1.64 -14.06 -4.36
CA VAL A 111 2.67 -15.08 -4.67
C VAL A 111 2.05 -16.33 -5.29
N SER A 112 0.89 -16.78 -4.78
CA SER A 112 0.20 -17.96 -5.30
C SER A 112 -0.32 -17.78 -6.74
N GLU A 113 -0.71 -16.56 -7.11
CA GLU A 113 -1.13 -16.25 -8.49
C GLU A 113 0.04 -16.23 -9.46
N SER A 114 1.19 -15.68 -9.05
CA SER A 114 2.43 -15.75 -9.85
C SER A 114 2.90 -17.20 -10.06
N ASN A 115 2.69 -18.08 -9.08
CA ASN A 115 3.07 -19.50 -9.21
C ASN A 115 2.18 -20.27 -10.21
N LYS A 116 0.92 -19.86 -10.40
CA LYS A 116 0.03 -20.46 -11.42
C LYS A 116 0.44 -20.12 -12.85
N LEU A 117 1.05 -18.94 -13.08
CA LEU A 117 1.56 -18.55 -14.39
C LEU A 117 2.81 -19.33 -14.80
N GLY A 118 3.64 -19.77 -13.84
CA GLY A 118 4.84 -20.57 -14.10
C GLY A 118 4.55 -22.01 -14.57
N SER A 119 3.43 -22.61 -14.15
CA SER A 119 3.07 -23.98 -14.53
C SER A 119 2.41 -24.08 -15.91
N PHE A 120 1.87 -22.98 -16.47
CA PHE A 120 1.25 -23.01 -17.80
C PHE A 120 2.28 -22.89 -18.94
N LEU A 121 3.40 -22.20 -18.71
CA LEU A 121 4.44 -21.97 -19.71
C LEU A 121 5.43 -23.14 -19.89
N THR A 122 5.47 -24.10 -18.96
CA THR A 122 6.38 -25.26 -19.03
C THR A 122 5.84 -26.43 -19.86
N SER A 123 4.57 -26.42 -20.28
CA SER A 123 4.00 -27.51 -21.07
C SER A 123 4.22 -27.40 -22.60
N GLY A 124 4.94 -26.37 -23.08
CA GLY A 124 5.13 -26.09 -24.52
C GLY A 124 6.53 -26.34 -25.09
N LYS A 125 7.49 -26.83 -24.29
CA LYS A 125 8.84 -27.19 -24.78
C LYS A 125 9.21 -28.61 -24.39
N ALA A 126 8.42 -29.59 -24.85
CA ALA A 126 8.96 -30.92 -25.09
C ALA A 126 9.63 -30.90 -26.46
N TYR A 127 10.95 -30.74 -26.42
CA TYR A 127 11.85 -30.98 -27.54
C TYR A 127 11.77 -32.45 -27.95
N ARG A 128 11.41 -32.71 -29.21
CA ARG A 128 12.10 -33.55 -30.22
C ARG A 128 11.12 -34.34 -31.08
#